data_AF-V9IKX1-F1
#
_entry.id   AF-V9IKX1-F1
#
_cell.length_a   1.000
_cell.length_b   1.000
_cell.length_c   1.000
_cell.angle_alpha   90.00
_cell.angle_beta   90.00
_cell.angle_gamma   90.00
#
_symmetry.space_group_name_H-M   'P 1'
#
loop_
_entity.id
_entity.type
_entity.pdbx_description
1 polymer ?
#
loop_
_entity_poly.entity_id
_entity_poly.type
_entity_poly.pdbx_seq_one_letter_code
_entity_poly.pdbx_strand_id
1 'polypeptide(L)'
;MNALWLSMWDYPGKLPLNFMVFDTKDDLQAAYWRDPYSVPLAVIFEDSQPISQHLLYEIRTNPSYTNPPSPTELYSAPVTCRKDTSHWLGGVLSIETGGSCPANNYLHSGFLALQMIMDITKIRLDTRNTDITVPDIKLEMFPKEAFTADWMLAFRVVIPLFYGSLGPFHNLLLIF
;
A
#
# COMPACT_ATOMS: atom_id res chain seq x y z
N MET A 1 -16.98 15.99 0.40
CA MET A 1 -15.92 15.25 -0.33
C MET A 1 -14.59 15.86 0.05
N ASN A 2 -13.75 15.12 0.77
CA ASN A 2 -12.50 15.64 1.34
C ASN A 2 -11.42 15.72 0.26
N ALA A 3 -11.20 16.94 -0.24
CA ALA A 3 -10.25 17.25 -1.31
C ALA A 3 -8.76 17.09 -0.90
N LEU A 4 -8.49 16.71 0.34
CA LEU A 4 -7.13 16.64 0.90
C LEU A 4 -6.34 15.41 0.43
N TRP A 5 -7.02 14.35 -0.02
CA TRP A 5 -6.40 13.12 -0.52
C TRP A 5 -7.09 12.63 -1.79
N LEU A 6 -7.02 13.44 -2.84
CA LEU A 6 -7.09 12.88 -4.19
C LEU A 6 -5.80 12.07 -4.39
N SER A 7 -5.93 10.86 -4.94
CA SER A 7 -4.75 10.04 -5.19
C SER A 7 -3.75 10.85 -6.02
N MET A 8 -2.46 10.77 -5.69
CA MET A 8 -1.39 11.42 -6.46
C MET A 8 -1.45 11.05 -7.96
N TRP A 9 -2.11 9.93 -8.27
CA TRP A 9 -2.39 9.43 -9.62
C TRP A 9 -3.41 10.27 -10.39
N ASP A 10 -4.44 10.81 -9.72
CA ASP A 10 -5.50 11.58 -10.37
C ASP A 10 -5.08 13.03 -10.61
N TYR A 11 -4.25 13.61 -9.73
CA TYR A 11 -3.82 15.01 -9.81
C TYR A 11 -2.38 15.23 -9.28
N PRO A 12 -1.34 14.79 -10.02
CA PRO A 12 0.05 15.01 -9.62
C PRO A 12 0.37 16.52 -9.55
N GLY A 13 0.88 16.97 -8.40
CA GLY A 13 1.44 18.32 -8.23
C GLY A 13 0.44 19.48 -8.10
N LYS A 14 -0.87 19.20 -7.96
CA LYS A 14 -1.91 20.27 -7.89
C LYS A 14 -2.38 20.66 -6.49
N LEU A 15 -2.02 19.89 -5.46
CA LEU A 15 -2.44 20.18 -4.08
C LEU A 15 -1.21 20.49 -3.22
N PRO A 16 -1.09 21.71 -2.65
CA PRO A 16 -0.01 22.04 -1.74
C PRO A 16 -0.13 21.20 -0.45
N LEU A 17 1.02 20.78 0.09
CA LEU A 17 1.07 20.17 1.43
C LEU A 17 0.61 21.20 2.46
N ASN A 18 -0.39 20.84 3.26
CA ASN A 18 -0.89 21.68 4.34
C ASN A 18 -0.44 21.09 5.68
N PHE A 19 0.36 21.85 6.43
CA PHE A 19 0.83 21.45 7.75
C PHE A 19 0.00 22.17 8.83
N MET A 20 -0.58 21.41 9.74
CA MET A 20 -1.28 21.93 10.91
C MET A 20 -0.48 21.54 12.15
N VAL A 21 -0.24 22.52 13.03
CA VAL A 21 0.53 22.33 14.26
C VAL A 21 -0.44 22.33 15.44
N PHE A 22 -0.25 21.37 16.34
CA PHE A 22 -0.99 21.25 17.59
C PHE A 22 0.01 21.31 18.75
N ASP A 23 -0.35 22.00 19.83
CA ASP A 23 0.52 22.17 20.99
C ASP A 23 0.63 20.88 21.81
N THR A 24 -0.47 20.11 21.89
CA THR A 24 -0.54 18.87 22.68
C THR A 24 -1.10 17.69 21.89
N LYS A 25 -0.80 16.47 22.36
CA LYS A 25 -1.40 15.23 21.83
C LYS A 25 -2.93 15.23 21.99
N ASP A 26 -3.44 15.87 23.04
CA ASP A 26 -4.87 15.96 23.33
C ASP A 26 -5.59 16.89 22.35
N ASP A 27 -4.96 18.00 21.94
CA ASP A 27 -5.52 18.92 20.93
C ASP A 27 -5.65 18.23 19.57
N LEU A 28 -4.63 17.46 19.18
CA LEU A 28 -4.67 16.63 17.98
C LEU A 28 -5.82 15.63 18.06
N GLN A 29 -5.99 14.96 19.20
CA GLN A 29 -7.05 13.99 19.41
C GLN A 29 -8.43 14.66 19.39
N ALA A 30 -8.60 15.83 20.01
CA ALA A 30 -9.83 16.60 19.98
C ALA A 30 -10.18 17.07 18.56
N ALA A 31 -9.19 17.51 17.78
CA ALA A 31 -9.38 17.87 16.37
C ALA A 31 -9.84 16.67 15.54
N TYR A 32 -9.23 15.50 15.74
CA TYR A 32 -9.66 14.26 15.12
C TYR A 32 -11.09 13.87 15.52
N TRP A 33 -11.47 13.96 16.79
CA TRP A 33 -12.84 13.65 17.22
C TRP A 33 -13.87 14.62 16.65
N ARG A 34 -13.49 15.88 16.47
CA ARG A 34 -14.36 16.91 15.89
C ARG A 34 -14.60 16.69 14.40
N ASP A 35 -13.56 16.32 13.66
CA ASP A 35 -13.65 15.97 12.25
C ASP A 35 -12.67 14.81 11.93
N PRO A 36 -13.15 13.55 11.95
CA PRO A 36 -12.32 12.38 11.72
C PRO A 36 -11.66 12.32 10.34
N TYR A 37 -12.07 13.18 9.40
CA TYR A 37 -11.49 13.24 8.06
C TYR A 37 -10.62 14.49 7.83
N SER A 38 -10.33 15.24 8.88
CA SER A 38 -9.46 16.42 8.78
C SER A 38 -7.97 16.06 8.87
N VAL A 39 -7.63 15.00 9.63
CA VAL A 39 -6.24 14.61 9.92
C VAL A 39 -5.95 13.19 9.43
N PRO A 40 -5.30 13.03 8.27
CA PRO A 40 -4.98 11.74 7.65
C PRO A 40 -3.74 11.08 8.25
N LEU A 41 -2.72 11.91 8.51
CA LEU A 41 -1.42 11.56 9.08
C LEU A 41 -1.04 12.66 10.06
N ALA A 42 -0.41 12.28 11.17
CA ALA A 42 0.14 13.21 12.13
C ALA A 42 1.52 12.75 12.57
N VAL A 43 2.42 13.70 12.84
CA VAL A 43 3.70 13.43 13.49
C VAL A 43 3.66 14.00 14.89
N ILE A 44 4.03 13.16 15.85
CA ILE A 44 4.08 13.50 17.26
C ILE A 44 5.54 13.46 17.69
N PHE A 45 6.07 14.61 18.07
CA PHE A 45 7.40 14.67 18.67
C PHE A 45 7.31 14.27 20.14
N GLU A 46 8.20 13.38 20.58
CA GLU A 46 8.29 13.00 21.99
C GLU A 46 9.01 14.08 22.82
N ASP A 47 10.01 14.72 22.20
CA ASP A 47 10.74 15.83 22.81
C ASP A 47 10.11 17.17 22.42
N SER A 48 10.11 18.08 23.39
CA SER A 48 9.80 19.51 23.25
C SER A 48 10.75 20.26 22.32
N GLN A 49 11.97 19.74 22.08
CA GLN A 49 13.00 20.38 21.25
C GLN A 49 13.51 19.47 20.11
N PRO A 50 12.65 19.08 19.15
CA PRO A 50 13.01 18.09 18.11
C PRO A 50 14.10 18.57 17.15
N ILE A 51 14.33 19.88 17.07
CA ILE A 51 15.37 20.48 16.22
C ILE A 51 16.74 20.38 16.87
N SER A 52 16.84 20.71 18.16
CA SER A 52 18.12 20.83 18.88
C SER A 52 18.64 19.51 19.42
N GLN A 53 17.73 18.59 19.78
CA GLN A 53 18.07 17.30 20.37
C GLN A 53 17.97 16.16 19.35
N HIS A 54 18.08 14.93 19.84
CA HIS A 54 17.86 13.74 19.03
C HIS A 54 16.40 13.68 18.58
N LEU A 55 16.18 13.48 17.29
CA LEU A 55 14.83 13.45 16.73
C LEU A 55 14.13 12.14 17.12
N LEU A 56 13.19 12.23 18.07
CA LEU A 56 12.30 11.13 18.46
C LEU A 56 10.87 11.51 18.12
N TYR A 57 10.24 10.72 17.25
CA TYR A 57 8.89 10.99 16.77
C TYR A 57 8.10 9.71 16.50
N GLU A 58 6.79 9.83 16.64
CA GLU A 58 5.81 8.81 16.29
C GLU A 58 4.97 9.32 15.10
N ILE A 59 4.79 8.48 14.08
CA ILE A 59 3.81 8.77 13.01
C ILE A 59 2.49 8.09 13.38
N ARG A 60 1.42 8.88 13.48
CA ARG A 60 0.05 8.39 13.63
C ARG A 60 -0.67 8.44 12.29
N THR A 61 -1.31 7.34 11.96
CA THR A 61 -2.13 7.15 10.77
C THR A 61 -3.58 7.05 11.14
N ASN A 62 -4.45 7.67 10.35
CA ASN A 62 -5.88 7.60 10.59
C ASN A 62 -6.49 6.32 10.00
N PRO A 63 -7.20 5.50 10.80
CA PRO A 63 -7.78 4.23 10.35
C PRO A 63 -8.93 4.41 9.34
N SER A 64 -9.48 5.62 9.19
CA SER A 64 -10.52 5.93 8.20
C SER A 64 -9.98 6.07 6.78
N TYR A 65 -8.65 6.05 6.61
CA TYR A 65 -7.96 6.19 5.32
C TYR A 65 -7.29 4.87 4.91
N THR A 66 -6.37 4.93 3.94
CA THR A 66 -5.54 3.80 3.51
C THR A 66 -4.98 3.07 4.73
N ASN A 67 -5.18 1.74 4.77
CA ASN A 67 -4.74 0.92 5.89
C ASN A 67 -3.25 1.18 6.19
N PRO A 68 -2.93 1.52 7.45
CA PRO A 68 -1.54 1.73 7.81
C PRO A 68 -0.75 0.44 7.65
N PRO A 69 0.57 0.55 7.44
CA PRO A 69 1.42 -0.62 7.49
C PRO A 69 1.28 -1.28 8.87
N SER A 70 0.92 -2.56 8.89
CA SER A 70 0.93 -3.31 10.14
C SER A 70 2.40 -3.57 10.54
N PRO A 71 2.80 -3.26 11.79
CA PRO A 71 4.16 -3.53 12.25
C PRO A 71 4.45 -5.04 12.39
N THR A 72 3.41 -5.88 12.38
CA THR A 72 3.54 -7.34 12.50
C THR A 72 3.46 -8.07 11.16
N GLU A 73 2.87 -7.45 10.13
CA GLU A 73 2.73 -8.06 8.81
C GLU A 73 3.90 -7.65 7.90
N LEU A 74 5.04 -8.32 8.07
CA LEU A 74 6.23 -8.06 7.24
C LEU A 74 6.19 -8.77 5.88
N TYR A 75 5.42 -9.86 5.79
CA TYR A 75 5.41 -10.75 4.64
C TYR A 75 3.98 -10.97 4.15
N SER A 76 3.82 -11.07 2.83
CA SER A 76 2.58 -11.52 2.22
C SER A 76 2.88 -12.45 1.04
N ALA A 77 1.88 -13.25 0.65
CA ALA A 77 2.03 -14.12 -0.51
C ALA A 77 2.23 -13.27 -1.78
N PRO A 78 3.12 -13.63 -2.72
CA PRO A 78 3.42 -12.82 -3.90
C PRO A 78 2.20 -12.46 -4.76
N VAL A 79 1.14 -13.27 -4.70
CA VAL A 79 -0.13 -13.03 -5.39
C VAL A 79 -0.90 -11.82 -4.83
N THR A 80 -0.83 -11.55 -3.52
CA THR A 80 -1.51 -10.43 -2.85
C THR A 80 -1.00 -9.06 -3.25
N CYS A 81 0.28 -8.97 -3.65
CA CYS A 81 0.93 -7.73 -4.07
C CYS A 81 0.88 -7.49 -5.58
N ARG A 82 0.19 -8.35 -6.34
CA ARG A 82 -0.04 -8.15 -7.79
C ARG A 82 -1.37 -7.40 -7.95
N LYS A 83 -1.38 -6.42 -8.86
CA LYS A 83 -2.59 -5.66 -9.19
C LYS A 83 -3.58 -6.59 -9.90
N ASP A 84 -4.72 -6.87 -9.29
CA ASP A 84 -5.84 -7.55 -9.95
C ASP A 84 -6.46 -6.58 -10.98
N THR A 85 -6.05 -6.67 -12.23
CA THR A 85 -6.58 -5.85 -13.35
C THR A 85 -7.81 -6.47 -14.00
N SER A 86 -8.56 -7.34 -13.32
CA SER A 86 -9.59 -8.16 -13.96
C SER A 86 -11.01 -7.69 -13.62
N HIS A 87 -11.42 -6.57 -14.22
CA HIS A 87 -12.78 -6.06 -14.12
C HIS A 87 -13.86 -6.91 -14.83
N TRP A 88 -13.53 -8.03 -15.49
CA TRP A 88 -14.55 -8.80 -16.21
C TRP A 88 -14.40 -10.33 -16.29
N LEU A 89 -13.25 -10.90 -15.92
CA LEU A 89 -13.02 -12.36 -15.99
C LEU A 89 -12.24 -12.93 -14.78
N GLY A 90 -11.81 -12.09 -13.83
CA GLY A 90 -10.99 -12.54 -12.71
C GLY A 90 -11.78 -13.09 -11.53
N GLY A 91 -13.07 -12.79 -11.40
CA GLY A 91 -13.88 -13.26 -10.27
C GLY A 91 -14.05 -14.79 -10.18
N VAL A 92 -13.66 -15.56 -11.20
CA VAL A 92 -13.80 -17.03 -11.20
C VAL A 92 -12.51 -17.75 -10.76
N LEU A 93 -11.34 -17.11 -10.88
CA LEU A 93 -10.04 -17.72 -10.57
C LEU A 93 -9.06 -16.82 -9.80
N SER A 94 -9.42 -15.55 -9.56
CA SER A 94 -8.73 -14.74 -8.55
C SER A 94 -9.00 -15.42 -7.23
N ILE A 95 -8.05 -16.24 -6.79
CA ILE A 95 -7.94 -16.67 -5.41
C ILE A 95 -7.85 -15.35 -4.65
N GLU A 96 -8.97 -14.89 -4.11
CA GLU A 96 -9.04 -13.80 -3.15
C GLU A 96 -8.23 -14.25 -1.94
N THR A 97 -6.91 -14.17 -2.05
CA THR A 97 -6.05 -14.12 -0.90
C THR A 97 -6.39 -12.79 -0.25
N GLY A 98 -7.35 -12.78 0.67
CA GLY A 98 -7.77 -11.60 1.45
C GLY A 98 -6.68 -11.03 2.35
N GLY A 99 -5.41 -11.14 1.93
CA GLY A 99 -4.24 -10.59 2.59
C GLY A 99 -3.94 -9.19 2.06
N SER A 100 -3.48 -8.33 2.96
CA SER A 100 -2.93 -7.03 2.62
C SER A 100 -1.54 -7.21 1.98
N CYS A 101 -1.12 -6.26 1.14
CA CYS A 101 0.25 -6.19 0.67
C CYS A 101 1.00 -5.12 1.50
N PRO A 102 1.87 -5.51 2.46
CA PRO A 102 2.51 -4.55 3.36
C PRO A 102 3.30 -3.47 2.61
N ALA A 103 4.02 -3.85 1.56
CA ALA A 103 4.79 -2.91 0.73
C ALA A 103 3.91 -1.83 0.07
N ASN A 104 2.73 -2.22 -0.43
CA ASN A 104 1.79 -1.27 -1.01
C ASN A 104 1.20 -0.35 0.07
N ASN A 105 0.90 -0.88 1.26
CA ASN A 105 0.39 -0.06 2.37
C ASN A 105 1.43 0.99 2.80
N TYR A 106 2.71 0.64 2.91
CA TYR A 106 3.78 1.59 3.20
C TYR A 106 3.90 2.72 2.17
N LEU A 107 3.73 2.39 0.88
CA LEU A 107 3.82 3.36 -0.21
C LEU A 107 2.58 4.26 -0.30
N HIS A 108 1.39 3.65 -0.30
CA HIS A 108 0.13 4.36 -0.57
C HIS A 108 -0.45 5.08 0.66
N SER A 109 -0.01 4.74 1.87
CA SER A 109 -0.40 5.47 3.09
C SER A 109 0.27 6.85 3.21
N GLY A 110 1.31 7.14 2.41
CA GLY A 110 2.10 8.36 2.54
C GLY A 110 3.10 8.34 3.70
N PHE A 111 3.16 7.24 4.47
CA PHE A 111 4.09 7.04 5.57
C PHE A 111 5.55 7.24 5.15
N LEU A 112 5.96 6.58 4.05
CA LEU A 112 7.33 6.66 3.53
C LEU A 112 7.73 8.09 3.15
N ALA A 113 6.82 8.82 2.50
CA ALA A 113 7.08 10.20 2.07
C ALA A 113 7.26 11.13 3.29
N LEU A 114 6.40 10.99 4.30
CA LEU A 114 6.48 11.76 5.53
C LEU A 114 7.77 11.47 6.31
N GLN A 115 8.13 10.18 6.43
CA GLN A 115 9.37 9.76 7.07
C GLN A 115 10.60 10.35 6.35
N MET A 116 10.67 10.26 5.02
CA MET A 116 11.77 10.86 4.26
C MET A 116 11.89 12.37 4.45
N ILE A 117 10.76 13.09 4.46
CA ILE A 117 10.77 14.55 4.69
C ILE A 117 11.36 14.87 6.07
N MET A 118 10.96 14.15 7.11
CA MET A 118 11.46 14.36 8.47
C MET A 118 12.96 14.06 8.58
N ASP A 119 13.39 12.90 8.09
CA ASP A 119 14.77 12.44 8.21
C ASP A 119 15.72 13.36 7.43
N ILE A 120 15.37 13.73 6.19
CA ILE A 120 16.18 14.64 5.37
C ILE A 120 16.23 16.04 6.00
N THR A 121 15.11 16.52 6.56
CA THR A 121 15.07 17.83 7.23
C THR A 121 15.97 17.82 8.44
N LYS A 122 15.95 16.76 9.26
CA LYS A 122 16.83 16.65 10.42
C LYS A 122 18.30 16.57 10.02
N ILE A 123 18.65 15.75 9.04
CA ILE A 123 20.02 15.66 8.52
C ILE A 123 20.53 17.02 8.04
N ARG A 124 19.68 17.79 7.34
CA ARG A 124 20.00 19.16 6.91
C ARG A 124 20.29 20.10 8.08
N LEU A 125 19.44 20.06 9.10
CA LEU A 125 19.57 20.90 10.28
C LEU A 125 20.84 20.56 11.08
N ASP A 126 21.11 19.26 11.28
CA ASP A 126 22.26 18.80 12.06
C ASP A 126 23.60 19.06 11.34
N THR A 127 23.63 18.90 10.01
CA THR A 127 24.85 19.14 9.23
C THR A 127 25.12 20.63 9.01
N ARG A 128 24.13 21.51 9.27
CA ARG A 128 24.15 22.96 8.94
C ARG A 128 24.50 23.24 7.48
N ASN A 129 24.33 22.25 6.61
CA ASN A 129 24.70 22.30 5.22
C ASN A 129 23.42 22.45 4.39
N THR A 130 23.21 23.64 3.85
CA THR A 130 22.07 23.94 2.98
C THR A 130 22.22 23.34 1.58
N ASP A 131 23.42 22.90 1.19
CA ASP A 131 23.71 22.30 -0.12
C ASP A 131 23.39 20.80 -0.17
N ILE A 132 22.79 20.23 0.88
CA ILE A 132 22.27 18.86 0.83
C ILE A 132 21.08 18.83 -0.13
N THR A 133 21.33 18.43 -1.37
CA THR A 133 20.29 18.20 -2.38
C THR A 133 19.49 16.96 -2.01
N VAL A 134 18.16 17.06 -1.99
CA VAL A 134 17.29 15.88 -1.85
C VAL A 134 17.50 15.00 -3.08
N PRO A 135 17.86 13.71 -2.93
CA PRO A 135 18.01 12.82 -4.08
C PRO A 135 16.66 12.60 -4.77
N ASP A 136 16.69 12.41 -6.09
CA ASP A 136 15.52 11.94 -6.85
C ASP A 136 15.31 10.45 -6.55
N ILE A 137 14.33 10.15 -5.69
CA ILE A 137 14.04 8.78 -5.25
C ILE A 137 12.93 8.20 -6.11
N LYS A 138 13.28 7.15 -6.86
CA LYS A 138 12.34 6.38 -7.67
C LYS A 138 12.17 4.99 -7.10
N LEU A 139 10.93 4.58 -6.92
CA LEU A 139 10.60 3.21 -6.56
C LEU A 139 10.19 2.46 -7.82
N GLU A 140 11.10 1.62 -8.33
CA GLU A 140 10.86 0.79 -9.51
C GLU A 140 10.82 -0.69 -9.10
N MET A 141 9.80 -1.40 -9.58
CA MET A 141 9.74 -2.86 -9.40
C MET A 141 10.63 -3.53 -10.45
N PHE A 142 11.39 -4.55 -10.02
CA PHE A 142 12.07 -5.44 -10.96
C PHE A 142 11.06 -6.15 -11.88
N PRO A 143 11.50 -6.61 -13.07
CA PRO A 143 10.67 -7.40 -13.97
C PRO A 143 10.10 -8.61 -13.23
N LYS A 144 8.77 -8.72 -13.19
CA LYS A 144 8.09 -9.82 -12.51
C LYS A 144 8.25 -11.10 -13.33
N GLU A 145 8.58 -12.20 -12.66
CA GLU A 145 8.57 -13.51 -13.29
C GLU A 145 7.16 -13.85 -13.81
N ALA A 146 7.12 -14.57 -14.93
CA ALA A 146 5.89 -15.06 -15.53
C ALA A 146 5.06 -15.81 -14.49
N PHE A 147 3.80 -15.42 -14.32
CA PHE A 147 2.88 -16.13 -13.44
C PHE A 147 2.45 -17.44 -14.11
N THR A 148 3.32 -18.43 -14.13
CA THR A 148 2.92 -19.80 -14.43
C THR A 148 2.26 -20.33 -13.17
N ALA A 149 0.97 -20.08 -13.05
CA ALA A 149 0.23 -20.60 -11.94
C ALA A 149 0.29 -22.14 -11.98
N ASP A 150 0.76 -22.75 -10.90
CA ASP A 150 0.99 -24.20 -10.81
C ASP A 150 -0.31 -25.01 -11.07
N TRP A 151 -1.47 -24.36 -10.92
CA TRP A 151 -2.76 -24.91 -11.32
C TRP A 151 -2.88 -25.18 -12.83
N MET A 152 -2.20 -24.46 -13.71
CA MET A 152 -2.20 -24.75 -15.15
C MET A 152 -1.53 -26.09 -15.48
N LEU A 153 -0.56 -26.53 -14.67
CA LEU A 153 -0.01 -27.88 -14.76
C LEU A 153 -1.06 -28.92 -14.34
N ALA A 154 -1.83 -28.66 -13.28
CA ALA A 154 -2.92 -29.54 -12.87
C ALA A 154 -4.02 -29.66 -13.94
N PHE A 155 -4.46 -28.56 -14.56
CA PHE A 155 -5.44 -28.63 -15.66
C PHE A 155 -4.88 -29.36 -16.90
N ARG A 156 -3.60 -29.20 -17.24
CA ARG A 156 -2.96 -29.96 -18.32
C ARG A 156 -2.93 -31.47 -18.06
N VAL A 157 -2.91 -31.89 -16.79
CA VAL A 157 -2.87 -33.31 -16.42
C VAL A 157 -4.28 -33.88 -16.21
N VAL A 158 -5.20 -33.12 -15.63
CA VAL A 158 -6.55 -33.59 -15.27
C VAL A 158 -7.52 -33.59 -16.46
N ILE A 159 -7.45 -32.60 -17.36
CA ILE A 159 -8.35 -32.54 -18.53
C ILE A 159 -8.19 -33.80 -19.43
N PRO A 160 -6.96 -34.24 -19.80
CA PRO A 160 -6.81 -35.45 -20.60
C PRO A 160 -7.26 -36.72 -19.88
N LEU A 161 -7.10 -36.81 -18.55
CA LEU A 161 -7.54 -37.96 -17.76
C LEU A 161 -9.07 -38.04 -17.66
N PHE A 162 -9.74 -36.90 -17.51
CA PHE A 162 -11.20 -36.85 -17.48
C PHE A 162 -11.81 -37.23 -18.83
N TYR A 163 -11.25 -36.72 -19.94
CA TYR A 163 -11.68 -37.07 -21.29
C TYR A 163 -11.29 -38.49 -21.70
N GLY A 164 -10.14 -39.01 -21.25
CA GLY A 164 -9.69 -40.37 -21.52
C GLY A 164 -10.43 -41.46 -20.73
N SER A 165 -10.98 -41.12 -19.57
CA SER A 165 -11.80 -42.02 -18.74
C SER A 165 -13.28 -42.08 -19.18
N LEU A 166 -13.74 -41.10 -19.97
CA LEU A 166 -15.13 -40.98 -20.47
C LEU A 166 -15.35 -41.52 -21.90
N GLY A 167 -14.45 -42.35 -22.44
CA GLY A 167 -14.76 -43.17 -23.62
C GLY A 167 -15.48 -44.46 -23.21
N PRO A 168 -16.54 -44.96 -23.91
CA PRO A 168 -17.36 -44.41 -24.98
C PRO A 168 -18.82 -44.27 -24.53
N PHE A 169 -19.15 -43.44 -23.52
CA PHE A 169 -20.57 -43.25 -23.13
C PHE A 169 -21.29 -42.13 -23.88
N HIS A 170 -20.59 -41.39 -24.75
CA HIS A 170 -21.18 -40.34 -25.58
C HIS A 170 -21.85 -40.87 -26.87
N ASN A 171 -21.65 -42.15 -27.23
CA ASN A 171 -22.24 -42.73 -28.44
C ASN A 171 -23.58 -43.43 -28.22
N LEU A 172 -24.13 -43.44 -26.99
CA LEU A 172 -25.42 -44.08 -26.71
C LEU A 172 -26.62 -43.10 -26.67
N LEU A 173 -26.38 -41.80 -26.88
CA LEU A 173 -27.44 -40.78 -26.96
C LEU A 173 -27.73 -40.29 -28.40
N LEU A 174 -27.11 -40.90 -29.41
CA LEU A 174 -27.35 -40.65 -30.83
C LEU A 174 -27.61 -41.96 -31.59
N ILE A 175 -28.53 -42.78 -31.08
CA ILE A 175 -29.20 -43.81 -31.87
C ILE A 175 -30.69 -43.45 -31.91
N PHE A 176 -31.04 -42.66 -32.92
CA PHE A 176 -32.15 -42.99 -33.81
C PHE A 176 -31.55 -43.74 -35.00
#